data_AF-A0A1Y0HA33-F1
#
_entry.id   AF-A0A1Y0HA33-F1
#
_cell.length_a   1.000
_cell.length_b   1.000
_cell.length_c   1.000
_cell.angle_alpha   90.00
_cell.angle_beta   90.00
_cell.angle_gamma   90.00
#
_symmetry.space_group_name_H-M   'P 1'
#
loop_
_entity.id
_entity.type
_entity.pdbx_description
1 polymer ?
#
loop_
_entity_poly.entity_id
_entity_poly.type
_entity_poly.pdbx_seq_one_letter_code
_entity_poly.pdbx_strand_id
1 'polypeptide(L)'
;MVAAFLALAFPVGPAQWEALQADTQRRMEVHPQSAWAKQAHIDTTVAFGTTVMNDLTAKPMDKYPKALALYRVALSLDPDQPEAKANSEMIIGIYESLGRPVPTGS
;
A
#
# COMPACT_ATOMS: atom_id res chain seq x y z
N MET A 1 -19.77 14.82 5.06
CA MET A 1 -19.24 15.69 3.99
C MET A 1 -18.27 14.85 3.18
N VAL A 2 -18.62 14.55 1.94
CA VAL A 2 -17.77 13.78 1.01
C VAL A 2 -16.61 14.70 0.64
N ALA A 3 -15.42 14.40 1.15
CA ALA A 3 -14.21 15.04 0.67
C ALA A 3 -13.98 14.57 -0.76
N ALA A 4 -14.41 15.40 -1.70
CA ALA A 4 -14.19 15.21 -3.12
C ALA A 4 -12.69 15.18 -3.40
N PHE A 5 -12.12 14.00 -3.62
CA PHE A 5 -10.96 13.87 -4.50
C PHE A 5 -11.46 13.80 -5.94
N LEU A 6 -11.84 14.97 -6.46
CA LEU A 6 -11.89 15.21 -7.89
C LEU A 6 -10.44 15.30 -8.38
N ALA A 7 -9.84 14.12 -8.58
CA ALA A 7 -8.69 13.96 -9.44
C ALA A 7 -8.99 12.75 -10.32
N LEU A 8 -9.53 13.03 -11.52
CA LEU A 8 -9.61 12.07 -12.63
C LEU A 8 -8.20 11.69 -13.18
N ALA A 9 -7.18 11.71 -12.32
CA ALA A 9 -5.82 11.33 -12.61
C ALA A 9 -5.38 10.40 -11.49
N PHE A 10 -5.67 9.11 -11.64
CA PHE A 10 -4.94 8.11 -10.87
C PHE A 10 -3.44 8.39 -11.08
N PRO A 11 -2.62 8.46 -10.02
CA PRO A 11 -1.17 8.59 -10.17
C PRO A 11 -0.65 7.55 -11.18
N VAL A 12 -0.07 8.05 -12.28
CA VAL A 12 0.30 7.28 -13.49
C VAL A 12 1.58 6.44 -13.32
N GLY A 13 2.08 6.27 -12.10
CA GLY A 13 3.26 5.46 -11.83
C GLY A 13 3.73 5.48 -10.37
N PRO A 14 4.76 4.67 -10.04
CA PRO A 14 5.24 4.50 -8.67
C PRO A 14 5.69 5.81 -8.00
N ALA A 15 6.34 6.71 -8.72
CA ALA A 15 6.83 7.97 -8.14
C ALA A 15 5.69 8.89 -7.67
N GLN A 16 4.58 8.94 -8.42
CA GLN A 16 3.41 9.72 -8.03
C GLN A 16 2.72 9.10 -6.82
N TRP A 17 2.68 7.77 -6.73
CA TRP A 17 2.18 7.07 -5.55
C TRP A 17 3.05 7.30 -4.31
N GLU A 18 4.38 7.28 -4.44
CA GLU A 18 5.31 7.57 -3.33
C GLU A 18 5.08 8.97 -2.77
N ALA A 19 4.96 9.96 -3.66
CA ALA A 19 4.67 11.34 -3.25
C ALA A 19 3.32 11.47 -2.53
N LEU A 20 2.28 10.79 -3.02
CA LEU A 20 0.95 10.80 -2.41
C LEU A 20 0.93 10.07 -1.06
N GLN A 21 1.63 8.94 -0.95
CA GLN A 21 1.78 8.23 0.31
C GLN A 21 2.50 9.09 1.35
N ALA A 22 3.60 9.76 0.96
CA ALA A 22 4.33 10.67 1.84
C ALA A 22 3.46 11.86 2.27
N ASP A 23 2.59 12.38 1.39
CA ASP A 23 1.67 13.45 1.74
C ASP A 23 0.61 13.01 2.75
N THR A 24 -0.02 11.86 2.52
CA THR A 24 -1.04 11.33 3.43
C THR A 24 -0.45 10.89 4.77
N GLN A 25 0.77 10.33 4.77
CA GLN A 25 1.52 10.02 6.00
C GLN A 25 1.73 11.29 6.83
N ARG A 26 2.23 12.37 6.21
CA ARG A 26 2.44 13.65 6.88
C ARG A 26 1.14 14.22 7.46
N ARG A 27 0.02 14.13 6.72
CA ARG A 27 -1.29 14.58 7.21
C ARG A 27 -1.76 13.77 8.41
N MET A 28 -1.54 12.45 8.41
CA MET A 28 -1.84 11.58 9.53
C MET A 28 -0.97 11.94 10.75
N GLU A 29 0.31 12.25 10.57
CA GLU A 29 1.22 12.65 11.64
C GLU A 29 0.87 14.03 12.24
N VAL A 30 0.50 15.01 11.41
CA VAL A 30 0.06 16.34 11.88
C VAL A 30 -1.31 16.29 12.54
N HIS A 31 -2.15 15.32 12.17
CA HIS A 31 -3.50 15.14 12.70
C HIS A 31 -3.74 13.72 13.22
N PRO A 32 -3.04 13.28 14.28
CA PRO A 32 -3.03 11.86 14.71
C PRO A 32 -4.38 11.37 15.24
N GLN A 33 -5.25 12.27 15.70
CA GLN A 33 -6.61 11.95 16.15
C GLN A 33 -7.64 11.96 15.00
N SER A 34 -7.22 12.37 13.81
CA SER A 34 -8.11 12.45 12.66
C SER A 34 -8.31 11.08 12.02
N ALA A 35 -9.51 10.52 12.22
CA ALA A 35 -9.93 9.30 11.54
C ALA A 35 -9.86 9.43 10.01
N TRP A 36 -10.17 10.61 9.46
CA TRP A 36 -10.08 10.83 8.00
C TRP A 36 -8.62 10.80 7.52
N ALA A 37 -7.68 11.35 8.29
CA ALA A 37 -6.28 11.42 7.88
C ALA A 37 -5.64 10.04 7.92
N LYS A 38 -5.95 9.26 8.97
CA LYS A 38 -5.58 7.85 9.06
C LYS A 38 -6.16 7.05 7.89
N GLN A 39 -7.45 7.19 7.60
CA GLN A 39 -8.09 6.46 6.51
C GLN A 39 -7.49 6.82 5.15
N ALA A 40 -7.27 8.10 4.88
CA ALA A 40 -6.66 8.55 3.62
C ALA A 40 -5.26 7.93 3.40
N HIS A 41 -4.47 7.79 4.47
CA HIS A 41 -3.16 7.15 4.39
C HIS A 41 -3.26 5.63 4.17
N ILE A 42 -4.19 4.94 4.85
CA ILE A 42 -4.47 3.52 4.64
C ILE A 42 -4.86 3.28 3.17
N ASP A 43 -5.88 4.00 2.67
CA ASP A 43 -6.41 3.83 1.31
C ASP A 43 -5.32 4.08 0.26
N THR A 44 -4.54 5.15 0.44
CA THR A 44 -3.42 5.47 -0.46
C THR A 44 -2.35 4.39 -0.44
N THR A 45 -2.00 3.89 0.73
CA THR A 45 -0.96 2.86 0.89
C THR A 45 -1.39 1.54 0.26
N VAL A 46 -2.65 1.14 0.41
CA VAL A 46 -3.19 -0.06 -0.23
C VAL A 46 -3.23 0.09 -1.75
N ALA A 47 -3.74 1.21 -2.25
CA ALA A 47 -3.78 1.47 -3.69
C ALA A 47 -2.37 1.53 -4.33
N PHE A 48 -1.39 2.07 -3.59
CA PHE A 48 0.01 2.02 -4.01
C PHE A 48 0.55 0.58 -4.05
N GLY A 49 0.33 -0.20 -2.99
CA GLY A 49 0.70 -1.62 -2.93
C GLY A 49 0.12 -2.40 -4.10
N THR A 50 -1.15 -2.19 -4.40
CA THR A 50 -1.87 -2.84 -5.51
C THR A 50 -1.36 -2.38 -6.87
N THR A 51 -0.99 -1.10 -7.04
CA THR A 51 -0.35 -0.64 -8.28
C THR A 51 1.02 -1.29 -8.48
N VAL A 52 1.86 -1.34 -7.44
CA VAL A 52 3.17 -1.99 -7.50
C VAL A 52 3.03 -3.48 -7.81
N MET A 53 2.13 -4.17 -7.13
CA MET A 53 1.87 -5.60 -7.35
C MET A 53 1.49 -5.90 -8.81
N ASN A 54 0.68 -5.03 -9.41
CA ASN A 54 0.16 -5.17 -10.77
C ASN A 54 1.05 -4.56 -11.86
N ASP A 55 2.21 -3.99 -11.51
CA ASP A 55 3.17 -3.50 -12.49
C ASP A 55 3.67 -4.68 -13.36
N LEU A 56 3.29 -4.66 -14.64
CA LEU A 56 3.65 -5.68 -15.62
C LEU A 56 5.06 -5.50 -16.18
N THR A 57 5.69 -4.35 -15.93
CA THR A 57 7.05 -4.02 -16.38
C THR A 57 8.11 -4.42 -15.35
N ALA A 58 7.73 -4.53 -14.08
CA ALA A 58 8.60 -4.93 -12.99
C ALA A 58 8.70 -6.46 -12.83
N LYS A 59 9.88 -6.95 -12.46
CA LYS A 59 10.07 -8.37 -12.16
C LYS A 59 9.37 -8.72 -10.83
N PRO A 60 8.82 -9.94 -10.69
CA PRO A 60 8.21 -10.41 -9.43
C PRO A 60 9.08 -10.18 -8.19
N MET A 61 10.39 -10.43 -8.29
CA MET A 61 11.33 -10.26 -7.17
C MET A 61 11.54 -8.81 -6.73
N ASP A 62 11.21 -7.84 -7.58
CA ASP A 62 11.34 -6.41 -7.28
C ASP A 62 10.02 -5.86 -6.74
N LYS A 63 8.89 -6.26 -7.34
CA LYS A 63 7.57 -5.70 -7.00
C LYS A 63 6.90 -6.32 -5.79
N TYR A 64 7.00 -7.63 -5.59
CA TYR A 64 6.31 -8.30 -4.48
C TYR A 64 6.85 -7.92 -3.10
N PRO A 65 8.18 -7.79 -2.86
CA PRO A 65 8.67 -7.27 -1.58
C PRO A 65 8.13 -5.88 -1.25
N LYS A 66 8.11 -4.97 -2.23
CA LYS A 66 7.63 -3.60 -2.06
C LYS A 66 6.12 -3.56 -1.80
N ALA A 67 5.33 -4.29 -2.58
CA ALA A 67 3.89 -4.40 -2.36
C ALA A 67 3.58 -4.97 -0.97
N LEU A 68 4.29 -6.03 -0.55
CA LEU A 68 4.13 -6.63 0.77
C LEU A 68 4.45 -5.66 1.91
N ALA A 69 5.52 -4.87 1.78
CA ALA A 69 5.85 -3.84 2.75
C ALA A 69 4.73 -2.78 2.87
N LEU A 70 4.18 -2.33 1.74
CA LEU A 70 3.07 -1.38 1.71
C LEU A 70 1.81 -1.96 2.38
N TYR A 71 1.43 -3.19 2.07
CA TYR A 71 0.28 -3.83 2.73
C TYR A 71 0.49 -3.99 4.24
N ARG A 72 1.71 -4.27 4.71
CA ARG A 72 2.01 -4.32 6.14
C ARG A 72 1.88 -2.97 6.84
N VAL A 73 2.25 -1.87 6.17
CA VAL A 73 2.00 -0.52 6.69
C VAL A 73 0.49 -0.30 6.87
N ALA A 74 -0.32 -0.61 5.86
CA ALA A 74 -1.78 -0.51 5.97
C ALA A 74 -2.34 -1.39 7.10
N LEU A 75 -1.92 -2.65 7.18
CA LEU A 75 -2.36 -3.61 8.22
C LEU A 75 -1.90 -3.24 9.63
N SER A 76 -0.79 -2.49 9.77
CA SER A 76 -0.37 -1.97 11.08
C SER A 76 -1.32 -0.89 11.63
N LEU A 77 -2.02 -0.21 10.73
CA LEU A 77 -2.98 0.86 11.06
C LEU A 77 -4.42 0.32 11.12
N ASP A 78 -4.76 -0.63 10.25
CA ASP A 78 -6.03 -1.32 10.18
C ASP A 78 -5.80 -2.82 9.91
N PRO A 79 -5.71 -3.66 10.97
CA PRO A 79 -5.45 -5.09 10.83
C PRO A 79 -6.50 -5.87 10.02
N ASP A 80 -7.70 -5.30 9.87
CA ASP A 80 -8.82 -5.93 9.18
C ASP A 80 -9.03 -5.37 7.76
N GLN A 81 -8.11 -4.55 7.25
CA GLN A 81 -8.21 -4.00 5.89
C GLN A 81 -8.24 -5.16 4.86
N PRO A 82 -9.39 -5.39 4.19
CA PRO A 82 -9.64 -6.62 3.44
C PRO A 82 -8.71 -6.80 2.24
N GLU A 83 -8.42 -5.73 1.49
CA GLU A 83 -7.57 -5.79 0.30
C GLU A 83 -6.11 -5.98 0.67
N ALA A 84 -5.63 -5.26 1.70
CA ALA A 84 -4.26 -5.41 2.18
C ALA A 84 -4.01 -6.83 2.69
N LYS A 85 -4.97 -7.39 3.44
CA LYS A 85 -4.91 -8.76 3.95
C LYS A 85 -4.82 -9.77 2.82
N ALA A 86 -5.80 -9.77 1.90
CA ALA A 86 -5.86 -10.72 0.79
C ALA A 86 -4.60 -10.67 -0.10
N ASN A 87 -4.14 -9.46 -0.46
CA ASN A 87 -2.97 -9.31 -1.32
C ASN A 87 -1.67 -9.66 -0.59
N SER A 88 -1.55 -9.37 0.71
CA SER A 88 -0.39 -9.79 1.51
C SER A 88 -0.30 -11.31 1.63
N GLU A 89 -1.42 -11.99 1.91
CA GLU A 89 -1.51 -13.45 2.00
C GLU A 89 -1.17 -14.11 0.66
N MET A 90 -1.65 -13.55 -0.46
CA MET A 90 -1.29 -14.01 -1.80
C MET A 90 0.23 -13.94 -2.03
N ILE A 91 0.87 -12.80 -1.74
CA ILE A 91 2.31 -12.64 -1.91
C ILE A 91 3.08 -13.61 -1.02
N ILE A 92 2.67 -13.75 0.25
CA ILE A 92 3.29 -14.68 1.21
C ILE A 92 3.23 -16.11 0.66
N GLY A 93 2.06 -16.56 0.19
CA GLY A 93 1.89 -17.88 -0.41
C GLY A 93 2.78 -18.12 -1.63
N ILE A 94 3.04 -17.10 -2.45
CA ILE A 94 4.01 -17.19 -3.55
C ILE A 94 5.42 -17.50 -3.00
N TYR A 95 5.89 -16.78 -1.99
CA TYR A 95 7.22 -17.04 -1.39
C TYR A 95 7.32 -18.45 -0.78
N GLU A 96 6.29 -18.86 -0.04
CA GLU A 96 6.22 -20.18 0.58
C GLU A 96 6.24 -21.30 -0.46
N SER A 97 5.45 -21.17 -1.53
CA SER A 97 5.43 -22.17 -2.63
C SER A 97 6.76 -22.28 -3.37
N LEU A 98 7.55 -21.21 -3.40
CA LEU A 98 8.90 -21.19 -3.98
C LEU A 98 9.98 -21.71 -3.00
N GLY A 99 9.62 -22.05 -1.76
CA GLY A 99 10.57 -22.40 -0.70
C GLY A 99 11.52 -21.25 -0.36
N ARG A 100 11.09 -20.00 -0.59
CA ARG A 100 11.89 -18.79 -0.37
C ARG A 100 11.47 -18.12 0.93
N PRO A 101 12.40 -17.44 1.63
CA PRO A 101 12.04 -16.67 2.81
C PRO A 101 11.12 -15.52 2.41
N VAL A 102 10.03 -15.36 3.16
CA VAL A 102 9.13 -14.22 3.05
C VAL A 102 9.90 -12.96 3.46
N PRO A 103 9.98 -11.93 2.61
CA PRO A 103 10.62 -10.67 3.00
C PRO A 103 9.91 -10.09 4.23
N THR A 104 10.65 -9.66 5.25
CA THR A 104 10.08 -9.04 6.47
C THR A 104 9.95 -7.52 6.37
N GLY A 105 10.61 -6.90 5.37
CA GLY A 105 10.53 -5.48 5.07
C GLY A 105 11.40 -4.59 5.96
N SER A 106 11.91 -3.52 5.36
CA SER A 106 12.48 -2.30 5.96
C SER A 106 11.79 -1.11 5.30
#